data_AF-A0AAE0DDV1-F1
#
_entry.id   AF-A0AAE0DDV1-F1
#
_cell.length_a   1.000
_cell.length_b   1.000
_cell.length_c   1.000
_cell.angle_alpha   90.00
_cell.angle_beta   90.00
_cell.angle_gamma   90.00
#
_symmetry.space_group_name_H-M   'P 1'
#
loop_
_entity.id
_entity.type
_entity.pdbx_description
1 polymer ?
#
loop_
_entity_poly.entity_id
_entity_poly.type
_entity_poly.pdbx_seq_one_letter_code
_entity_poly.pdbx_strand_id
1 'polypeptide(L)'
;MQGVIEFLEAKGLLKKNANTPIPTELPTKHDIYEYFNVPDRSASRILGAENPTEQAAESSRRGYYQGIEEKRGLKGKIGWRELKRMEEIVNDGNIRYRALLWAELAKKAGLTGDKQVHFYTVRKLMQDQEYYKCIACTKNWLSSNIRIERRVFAWDKQTYKLEDWKRVRWSDEIYFGFGPEGKLRIIRRPGERFCWDCIQERGKPLEEKDKKRLYAWAAVGWNFKTPLIWYTIPLNQNGKMS
;
A
#
# COMPACT_ATOMS: atom_id res chain seq x y z
N MET A 1 17.69 -27.05 -10.07
CA MET A 1 16.86 -28.00 -10.87
C MET A 1 17.19 -27.93 -12.36
N GLN A 2 17.40 -26.76 -12.97
CA GLN A 2 17.75 -26.63 -14.40
C GLN A 2 18.94 -27.52 -14.85
N GLY A 3 20.03 -27.55 -14.09
CA GLY A 3 21.20 -28.38 -14.46
C GLY A 3 20.97 -29.89 -14.42
N VAL A 4 20.04 -30.39 -13.58
CA VAL A 4 19.68 -31.82 -13.50
C VAL A 4 18.87 -32.24 -14.73
N ILE A 5 18.01 -31.35 -15.22
CA ILE A 5 17.24 -31.56 -16.45
C ILE A 5 18.19 -31.59 -17.66
N GLU A 6 19.15 -30.68 -17.73
CA GLU A 6 20.18 -30.64 -18.79
C GLU A 6 21.06 -31.90 -18.83
N PHE A 7 21.41 -32.45 -17.67
CA PHE A 7 22.14 -33.73 -17.56
C PHE A 7 21.34 -34.91 -18.11
N LEU A 8 20.08 -35.00 -17.70
CA LEU A 8 19.18 -36.09 -18.10
C LEU A 8 18.84 -35.98 -19.60
N GLU A 9 18.73 -34.78 -20.16
CA GLU A 9 18.64 -34.57 -21.62
C GLU A 9 19.93 -35.00 -22.34
N ALA A 10 21.11 -34.66 -21.83
CA ALA A 10 22.41 -35.03 -22.40
C ALA A 10 22.70 -36.54 -22.38
N LYS A 11 22.16 -37.25 -21.38
CA LYS A 11 22.22 -38.72 -21.28
C LYS A 11 21.07 -39.44 -22.00
N GLY A 12 20.16 -38.71 -22.66
CA GLY A 12 19.03 -39.28 -23.42
C GLY A 12 17.89 -39.82 -22.54
N LEU A 13 17.86 -39.46 -21.26
CA LEU A 13 16.90 -39.91 -20.25
C LEU A 13 15.65 -39.02 -20.17
N LEU A 14 15.67 -37.82 -20.77
CA LEU A 14 14.51 -36.93 -20.92
C LEU A 14 14.27 -36.57 -22.40
N LYS A 15 13.00 -36.64 -22.83
CA LYS A 15 12.56 -36.64 -24.23
C LYS A 15 12.87 -35.33 -24.98
N LYS A 16 13.34 -35.45 -26.23
CA LYS A 16 12.97 -34.52 -27.33
C LYS A 16 12.23 -35.18 -28.50
N ASN A 17 12.30 -36.51 -28.68
CA ASN A 17 11.59 -37.21 -29.76
C ASN A 17 11.06 -38.58 -29.32
N ALA A 18 9.92 -38.99 -29.89
CA ALA A 18 9.13 -40.14 -29.44
C ALA A 18 9.71 -41.54 -29.73
N ASN A 19 10.85 -41.66 -30.42
CA ASN A 19 11.36 -42.93 -30.96
C ASN A 19 12.79 -43.34 -30.55
N THR A 20 13.40 -42.69 -29.55
CA THR A 20 14.67 -43.19 -28.97
C THR A 20 14.39 -44.14 -27.81
N PRO A 21 15.05 -45.31 -27.72
CA PRO A 21 14.89 -46.22 -26.59
C PRO A 21 15.30 -45.52 -25.30
N ILE A 22 14.42 -45.55 -24.30
CA ILE A 22 14.70 -45.04 -22.96
C ILE A 22 15.82 -45.91 -22.38
N PRO A 23 16.96 -45.34 -21.93
CA PRO A 23 17.92 -46.10 -21.15
C PRO A 23 17.20 -46.62 -19.89
N THR A 24 17.12 -47.94 -19.75
CA THR A 24 16.36 -48.62 -18.70
C THR A 24 17.01 -48.52 -17.32
N GLU A 25 18.23 -47.98 -17.23
CA GLU A 25 19.00 -47.87 -16.01
C GLU A 25 19.00 -46.41 -15.51
N LEU A 26 18.53 -46.23 -14.27
CA LEU A 26 18.59 -44.95 -13.58
C LEU A 26 20.06 -44.53 -13.38
N PRO A 27 20.39 -43.23 -13.51
CA PRO A 27 21.76 -42.75 -13.37
C PRO A 27 22.31 -43.12 -11.99
N THR A 28 23.51 -43.67 -11.98
CA THR A 28 24.17 -44.07 -10.74
C THR A 28 24.71 -42.84 -10.01
N LYS A 29 25.04 -43.02 -8.73
CA LYS A 29 25.68 -42.00 -7.91
C LYS A 29 26.96 -41.44 -8.54
N HIS A 30 27.72 -42.32 -9.20
CA HIS A 30 28.97 -41.96 -9.86
C HIS A 30 28.72 -41.03 -11.06
N ASP A 31 27.65 -41.28 -11.82
CA ASP A 31 27.29 -40.47 -12.98
C ASP A 31 26.97 -39.01 -12.59
N ILE A 32 26.36 -38.80 -11.42
CA ILE A 32 26.03 -37.47 -10.89
C ILE A 32 27.27 -36.78 -10.30
N TYR A 33 28.16 -37.53 -9.64
CA TYR A 33 29.46 -37.02 -9.18
C TYR A 33 30.27 -36.47 -10.36
N GLU A 34 30.45 -37.27 -11.42
CA GLU A 34 31.27 -36.88 -12.56
C GLU A 34 30.66 -35.72 -13.34
N TYR A 35 29.35 -35.72 -13.54
CA TYR A 35 28.72 -34.69 -14.36
C TYR A 35 28.61 -33.32 -13.68
N PHE A 36 28.21 -33.29 -12.40
CA PHE A 36 28.07 -32.03 -11.66
C PHE A 36 29.34 -31.61 -10.92
N ASN A 37 30.37 -32.47 -10.93
CA ASN A 37 31.60 -32.28 -10.15
C ASN A 37 31.31 -31.94 -8.68
N VAL A 38 30.33 -32.63 -8.09
CA VAL A 38 29.92 -32.45 -6.69
C VAL A 38 30.41 -33.62 -5.84
N PRO A 39 30.80 -33.41 -4.58
CA PRO A 39 31.23 -34.49 -3.71
C PRO A 39 30.18 -35.61 -3.59
N ASP A 40 30.66 -36.84 -3.44
CA ASP A 40 29.89 -38.08 -3.39
C ASP A 40 28.69 -38.03 -2.39
N ARG A 41 28.86 -37.36 -1.25
CA ARG A 41 27.77 -37.11 -0.27
C ARG A 41 26.65 -36.20 -0.82
N SER A 42 26.99 -35.21 -1.63
CA SER A 42 26.02 -34.30 -2.24
C SER A 42 25.26 -35.00 -3.36
N ALA A 43 25.95 -35.81 -4.19
CA ALA A 43 25.33 -36.66 -5.20
C ALA A 43 24.32 -37.64 -4.58
N SER A 44 24.68 -38.29 -3.45
CA SER A 44 23.74 -39.12 -2.67
C SER A 44 22.48 -38.39 -2.20
N ARG A 45 22.60 -37.12 -1.75
CA ARG A 45 21.45 -36.33 -1.30
C ARG A 45 20.53 -35.92 -2.45
N ILE A 46 21.09 -35.70 -3.64
CA ILE A 46 20.34 -35.37 -4.84
C ILE A 46 19.52 -36.58 -5.29
N LEU A 47 20.13 -37.78 -5.34
CA LEU A 47 19.42 -39.04 -5.66
C LEU A 47 18.38 -39.42 -4.61
N GLY A 48 18.71 -39.26 -3.31
CA GLY A 48 17.79 -39.59 -2.22
C GLY A 48 16.57 -38.65 -2.11
N ALA A 49 16.54 -37.53 -2.84
CA ALA A 49 15.40 -36.62 -2.88
C ALA A 49 14.26 -37.09 -3.80
N GLU A 50 14.48 -38.15 -4.61
CA GLU A 50 13.49 -38.71 -5.54
C GLU A 50 12.54 -39.75 -4.92
N ASN A 51 12.62 -40.00 -3.61
CA ASN A 51 11.54 -40.66 -2.86
C ASN A 51 10.73 -39.61 -2.10
N PRO A 52 9.82 -38.87 -2.76
CA PRO A 52 8.82 -38.10 -2.05
C PRO A 52 7.89 -39.11 -1.38
N THR A 53 8.05 -39.30 -0.07
CA THR A 53 7.02 -39.92 0.75
C THR A 53 5.66 -39.32 0.38
N GLU A 54 4.59 -40.13 0.36
CA GLU A 54 3.21 -39.79 -0.04
C GLU A 54 2.67 -38.45 0.51
N GLN A 55 3.30 -37.90 1.56
CA GLN A 55 3.08 -36.56 2.11
C GLN A 55 3.32 -35.39 1.11
N ALA A 56 4.18 -35.55 0.10
CA ALA A 56 4.44 -34.47 -0.87
C ALA A 56 3.32 -34.32 -1.93
N ALA A 57 2.66 -35.40 -2.32
CA ALA A 57 1.61 -35.38 -3.33
C ALA A 57 0.28 -34.79 -2.82
N GLU A 58 -0.06 -35.04 -1.56
CA GLU A 58 -1.25 -34.45 -0.89
C GLU A 58 -1.11 -32.92 -0.74
N SER A 59 0.13 -32.43 -0.60
CA SER A 59 0.44 -31.00 -0.42
C SER A 59 0.30 -30.18 -1.71
N SER A 60 0.40 -30.81 -2.89
CA SER A 60 0.35 -30.10 -4.18
C SER A 60 -1.06 -29.64 -4.58
N ARG A 61 -2.12 -30.17 -3.96
CA ARG A 61 -3.51 -29.72 -4.21
C ARG A 61 -3.89 -28.45 -3.43
N ARG A 62 -3.06 -27.99 -2.49
CA ARG A 62 -3.29 -26.78 -1.68
C ARG A 62 -2.19 -25.73 -1.86
N GLY A 63 -1.92 -25.31 -3.09
CA GLY A 63 -1.49 -23.95 -3.46
C GLY A 63 -0.43 -23.20 -2.61
N TYR A 64 0.46 -23.89 -1.90
CA TYR A 64 1.50 -23.28 -1.08
C TYR A 64 2.75 -24.17 -1.14
N TYR A 65 3.82 -23.67 -1.75
CA TYR A 65 5.16 -24.20 -1.52
C TYR A 65 5.52 -23.99 -0.04
N GLN A 66 5.17 -24.96 0.81
CA GLN A 66 5.76 -25.15 2.13
C GLN A 66 6.54 -26.46 2.10
N GLY A 67 7.86 -26.41 2.28
CA GLY A 67 8.64 -27.64 2.19
C GLY A 67 10.14 -27.60 2.49
N ILE A 68 10.73 -26.44 2.74
CA ILE A 68 12.04 -26.37 3.42
C ILE A 68 11.93 -25.21 4.42
N GLU A 69 11.91 -25.51 5.72
CA GLU A 69 12.14 -24.47 6.73
C GLU A 69 13.55 -23.90 6.48
N GLU A 70 13.64 -22.66 5.99
CA GLU A 70 14.91 -21.98 5.87
C GLU A 70 15.46 -21.72 7.28
N LYS A 71 16.37 -22.59 7.74
CA LYS A 71 17.03 -22.50 9.05
C LYS A 71 18.08 -21.38 9.13
N ARG A 72 18.25 -20.59 8.07
CA ARG A 72 19.24 -19.52 7.98
C ARG A 72 18.61 -18.19 8.37
N GLY A 73 19.26 -17.47 9.27
CA GLY A 73 18.89 -16.11 9.68
C GLY A 73 18.52 -15.99 11.16
N LEU A 74 18.66 -14.78 11.69
CA LEU A 74 18.17 -14.44 13.03
C LEU A 74 16.65 -14.44 13.03
N LYS A 75 16.07 -15.01 14.10
CA LYS A 75 14.62 -14.94 14.33
C LYS A 75 14.19 -13.47 14.38
N GLY A 76 13.18 -13.12 13.59
CA GLY A 76 12.62 -11.77 13.58
C GLY A 76 12.08 -11.37 14.95
N LYS A 77 12.25 -10.09 15.33
CA LYS A 77 11.70 -9.54 16.59
C LYS A 77 10.17 -9.43 16.60
N ILE A 78 9.55 -9.43 15.42
CA ILE A 78 8.09 -9.28 15.25
C ILE A 78 7.55 -10.62 14.78
N GLY A 79 6.68 -11.23 15.60
CA GLY A 79 5.95 -12.43 15.23
C GLY A 79 4.56 -12.11 14.68
N TRP A 80 3.82 -13.17 14.36
CA TRP A 80 2.44 -13.07 13.88
C TRP A 80 1.51 -12.42 14.90
N ARG A 81 1.77 -12.60 16.22
CA ARG A 81 0.95 -12.02 17.30
C ARG A 81 1.04 -10.50 17.32
N GLU A 82 2.26 -9.97 17.23
CA GLU A 82 2.49 -8.53 17.19
C GLU A 82 1.95 -7.91 15.89
N LEU A 83 2.09 -8.62 14.76
CA LEU A 83 1.51 -8.19 13.49
C LEU A 83 -0.03 -8.10 13.55
N LYS A 84 -0.68 -9.16 14.06
CA LYS A 84 -2.14 -9.18 14.25
C LYS A 84 -2.63 -8.05 15.15
N ARG A 85 -1.91 -7.76 16.25
CA ARG A 85 -2.24 -6.61 17.11
C ARG A 85 -2.16 -5.28 16.38
N MET A 86 -1.15 -5.10 15.51
CA MET A 86 -1.05 -3.88 14.70
C MET A 86 -2.24 -3.73 13.75
N GLU A 87 -2.72 -4.82 13.15
CA GLU A 87 -3.92 -4.82 12.32
C GLU A 87 -5.19 -4.52 13.13
N GLU A 88 -5.35 -5.14 14.31
CA GLU A 88 -6.48 -4.89 15.22
C GLU A 88 -6.53 -3.40 15.61
N ILE A 89 -5.39 -2.79 15.94
CA ILE A 89 -5.31 -1.35 16.24
C ILE A 89 -5.74 -0.50 15.04
N VAL A 90 -5.26 -0.82 13.83
CA VAL A 90 -5.60 -0.05 12.63
C VAL A 90 -7.09 -0.18 12.28
N ASN A 91 -7.68 -1.36 12.51
CA ASN A 91 -9.07 -1.68 12.18
C ASN A 91 -10.06 -1.45 13.33
N ASP A 92 -9.63 -0.82 14.42
CA ASP A 92 -10.47 -0.46 15.58
C ASP A 92 -11.63 0.50 15.24
N GLY A 93 -11.66 1.04 14.01
CA GLY A 93 -12.69 1.97 13.54
C GLY A 93 -12.41 3.43 13.92
N ASN A 94 -11.39 3.74 14.72
CA ASN A 94 -11.06 5.11 15.04
C ASN A 94 -9.94 5.66 14.13
N ILE A 95 -10.23 6.74 13.40
CA ILE A 95 -9.28 7.41 12.51
C ILE A 95 -7.97 7.83 13.23
N ARG A 96 -8.02 8.06 14.56
CA ARG A 96 -6.82 8.38 15.35
C ARG A 96 -5.82 7.23 15.38
N TYR A 97 -6.29 5.97 15.44
CA TYR A 97 -5.41 4.81 15.38
C TYR A 97 -4.82 4.62 13.99
N ARG A 98 -5.61 4.89 12.94
CA ARG A 98 -5.08 4.94 11.56
C ARG A 98 -4.05 6.08 11.39
N ALA A 99 -4.20 7.19 12.09
CA ALA A 99 -3.29 8.33 12.02
C ALA A 99 -1.92 8.09 12.69
N LEU A 100 -1.76 7.07 13.53
CA LEU A 100 -0.52 6.78 14.27
C LEU A 100 0.71 6.69 13.37
N LEU A 101 1.83 7.24 13.81
CA LEU A 101 3.12 6.97 13.20
C LEU A 101 3.46 5.49 13.32
N TRP A 102 4.28 4.95 12.40
CA TRP A 102 4.70 3.55 12.48
C TRP A 102 5.37 3.19 13.80
N ALA A 103 6.16 4.11 14.37
CA ALA A 103 6.77 3.93 15.69
C ALA A 103 5.72 3.89 16.83
N GLU A 104 4.66 4.69 16.73
CA GLU A 104 3.59 4.71 17.73
C GLU A 104 2.71 3.47 17.64
N LEU A 105 2.42 3.00 16.42
CA LEU A 105 1.73 1.73 16.19
C LEU A 105 2.51 0.56 16.81
N ALA A 106 3.84 0.54 16.62
CA ALA A 106 4.71 -0.46 17.24
C ALA A 106 4.62 -0.43 18.77
N LYS A 107 4.71 0.76 19.37
CA LYS A 107 4.58 0.95 20.82
C LYS A 107 3.22 0.43 21.31
N LYS A 108 2.13 0.77 20.62
CA LYS A 108 0.77 0.29 20.98
C LYS A 108 0.62 -1.23 20.83
N ALA A 109 1.31 -1.86 19.88
CA ALA A 109 1.33 -3.31 19.73
C ALA A 109 2.19 -4.05 20.78
N GLY A 110 2.90 -3.30 21.65
CA GLY A 110 3.76 -3.83 22.70
C GLY A 110 5.22 -4.04 22.29
N LEU A 111 5.66 -3.42 21.19
CA LEU A 111 7.06 -3.45 20.73
C LEU A 111 7.87 -2.33 21.41
N THR A 112 8.07 -2.47 22.72
CA THR A 112 8.83 -1.54 23.58
C THR A 112 9.99 -2.26 24.28
N GLY A 113 10.90 -1.50 24.90
CA GLY A 113 12.07 -2.06 25.60
C GLY A 113 12.94 -2.92 24.68
N ASP A 114 13.25 -4.15 25.11
CA ASP A 114 14.10 -5.09 24.34
C ASP A 114 13.50 -5.52 23.00
N LYS A 115 12.17 -5.45 22.89
CA LYS A 115 11.40 -5.71 21.66
C LYS A 115 11.20 -4.47 20.79
N GLN A 116 11.82 -3.34 21.15
CA GLN A 116 11.77 -2.14 20.31
C GLN A 116 12.36 -2.42 18.93
N VAL A 117 11.65 -1.94 17.92
CA VAL A 117 12.00 -2.05 16.52
C VAL A 117 12.05 -0.68 15.87
N HIS A 118 12.88 -0.55 14.85
CA HIS A 118 12.92 0.66 14.06
C HIS A 118 11.63 0.82 13.24
N PHE A 119 11.16 2.06 13.07
CA PHE A 119 9.89 2.35 12.37
C PHE A 119 9.87 1.81 10.93
N TYR A 120 11.04 1.72 10.29
CA TYR A 120 11.19 1.20 8.93
C TYR A 120 10.83 -0.30 8.84
N THR A 121 11.19 -1.08 9.86
CA THR A 121 10.84 -2.51 9.93
C THR A 121 9.33 -2.69 10.00
N VAL A 122 8.66 -1.88 10.82
CA VAL A 122 7.20 -1.87 10.95
C VAL A 122 6.55 -1.46 9.63
N ARG A 123 7.06 -0.39 9.00
CA ARG A 123 6.58 0.05 7.68
C ARG A 123 6.64 -1.08 6.67
N LYS A 124 7.79 -1.76 6.53
CA LYS A 124 7.98 -2.84 5.56
C LYS A 124 6.98 -3.97 5.81
N LEU A 125 6.90 -4.47 7.04
CA LEU A 125 5.99 -5.56 7.39
C LEU A 125 4.52 -5.20 7.18
N MET A 126 4.11 -3.99 7.54
CA MET A 126 2.73 -3.54 7.31
C MET A 126 2.44 -3.37 5.82
N GLN A 127 3.42 -2.91 5.02
CA GLN A 127 3.28 -2.83 3.56
C GLN A 127 3.19 -4.21 2.90
N ASP A 128 3.90 -5.21 3.44
CA ASP A 128 3.76 -6.60 3.01
C ASP A 128 2.34 -7.14 3.31
N GLN A 129 1.63 -6.55 4.27
CA GLN A 129 0.18 -6.77 4.54
C GLN A 129 -0.73 -5.75 3.82
N GLU A 130 -0.21 -5.06 2.80
CA GLU A 130 -0.90 -4.05 1.99
C GLU A 130 -1.36 -2.79 2.74
N TYR A 131 -0.84 -2.51 3.93
CA TYR A 131 -1.13 -1.26 4.64
C TYR A 131 -0.14 -0.17 4.28
N TYR A 132 -0.67 0.97 3.82
CA TYR A 132 0.12 2.12 3.39
C TYR A 132 -0.27 3.40 4.14
N LYS A 133 0.72 4.27 4.37
CA LYS A 133 0.45 5.64 4.83
C LYS A 133 -0.01 6.51 3.66
N CYS A 134 -1.28 6.92 3.72
CA CYS A 134 -1.95 7.72 2.72
C CYS A 134 -2.44 9.03 3.31
N ILE A 135 -2.57 10.07 2.48
CA ILE A 135 -3.33 11.27 2.87
C ILE A 135 -4.81 10.87 3.03
N ALA A 136 -5.39 11.19 4.18
CA ALA A 136 -6.79 10.91 4.47
C ALA A 136 -7.71 11.62 3.47
N CYS A 137 -8.79 10.95 3.07
CA CYS A 137 -9.77 11.60 2.23
C CYS A 137 -10.51 12.65 3.07
N THR A 138 -10.38 13.92 2.71
CA THR A 138 -11.23 14.96 3.30
C THR A 138 -12.48 15.09 2.45
N LYS A 139 -13.64 14.71 2.98
CA LYS A 139 -14.92 15.02 2.36
C LYS A 139 -15.70 15.98 3.23
N ASN A 140 -16.29 16.98 2.58
CA ASN A 140 -17.40 17.71 3.16
C ASN A 140 -18.65 16.87 2.88
N TRP A 141 -19.40 16.56 3.93
CA TRP A 141 -20.71 15.98 3.77
C TRP A 141 -21.60 17.01 3.05
N LEU A 142 -22.10 16.65 1.87
CA LEU A 142 -23.02 17.50 1.12
C LEU A 142 -24.44 17.23 1.60
N SER A 143 -25.20 18.28 1.91
CA SER A 143 -26.63 18.16 2.15
C SER A 143 -27.35 17.70 0.89
N SER A 144 -28.53 17.09 1.06
CA SER A 144 -29.37 16.65 -0.07
C SER A 144 -29.67 17.79 -1.06
N ASN A 145 -29.88 19.01 -0.55
CA ASN A 145 -30.17 20.18 -1.37
C ASN A 145 -28.97 20.56 -2.25
N ILE A 146 -27.76 20.66 -1.67
CA ILE A 146 -26.54 20.98 -2.43
C ILE A 146 -26.28 19.91 -3.52
N ARG A 147 -26.60 18.64 -3.24
CA ARG A 147 -26.46 17.57 -4.24
C ARG A 147 -27.36 17.79 -5.45
N ILE A 148 -28.61 18.22 -5.22
CA ILE A 148 -29.58 18.53 -6.28
C ILE A 148 -29.10 19.74 -7.09
N GLU A 149 -28.75 20.83 -6.42
CA GLU A 149 -28.27 22.07 -7.09
C GLU A 149 -27.05 21.81 -7.96
N ARG A 150 -26.06 21.06 -7.45
CA ARG A 150 -24.88 20.68 -8.24
C ARG A 150 -25.24 19.85 -9.47
N ARG A 151 -26.23 18.96 -9.37
CA ARG A 151 -26.71 18.16 -10.50
C ARG A 151 -27.41 19.04 -11.53
N VAL A 152 -28.26 19.96 -11.11
CA VAL A 152 -28.95 20.90 -12.00
C VAL A 152 -27.94 21.79 -12.73
N PHE A 153 -26.97 22.35 -12.01
CA PHE A 153 -25.90 23.14 -12.61
C PHE A 153 -25.11 22.34 -13.66
N ALA A 154 -24.71 21.11 -13.32
CA ALA A 154 -23.97 20.26 -14.26
C ALA A 154 -24.80 19.91 -15.51
N TRP A 155 -26.10 19.71 -15.35
CA TRP A 155 -27.02 19.43 -16.45
C TRP A 155 -27.21 20.65 -17.36
N ASP A 156 -27.44 21.83 -16.77
CA ASP A 156 -27.58 23.10 -17.51
C ASP A 156 -26.33 23.44 -18.33
N LYS A 157 -25.14 23.16 -17.78
CA LYS A 157 -23.86 23.43 -18.46
C LYS A 157 -23.35 22.28 -19.32
N GLN A 158 -24.12 21.19 -19.47
CA GLN A 158 -23.67 20.01 -20.23
C GLN A 158 -23.44 20.32 -21.72
N THR A 159 -24.16 21.30 -22.27
CA THR A 159 -24.07 21.71 -23.68
C THR A 159 -23.03 22.78 -23.96
N TYR A 160 -22.38 23.33 -22.91
CA TYR A 160 -21.38 24.38 -23.07
C TYR A 160 -20.17 23.85 -23.83
N LYS A 161 -19.79 24.58 -24.89
CA LYS A 161 -18.57 24.33 -25.65
C LYS A 161 -17.41 25.08 -25.02
N LEU A 162 -16.19 24.77 -25.47
CA LEU A 162 -14.97 25.44 -25.00
C LEU A 162 -15.09 26.97 -25.09
N GLU A 163 -15.69 27.50 -26.16
CA GLU A 163 -15.77 28.94 -26.38
C GLU A 163 -16.76 29.65 -25.45
N ASP A 164 -17.72 28.92 -24.90
CA ASP A 164 -18.62 29.43 -23.86
C ASP A 164 -17.84 29.54 -22.53
N TRP A 165 -17.04 28.51 -22.20
CA TRP A 165 -16.19 28.52 -21.01
C TRP A 165 -15.11 29.60 -21.03
N LYS A 166 -14.57 29.94 -22.21
CA LYS A 166 -13.58 31.02 -22.34
C LYS A 166 -14.13 32.40 -21.95
N ARG A 167 -15.46 32.61 -22.03
CA ARG A 167 -16.13 33.86 -21.66
C ARG A 167 -16.35 33.99 -20.15
N VAL A 168 -16.24 32.90 -19.40
CA VAL A 168 -16.47 32.90 -17.95
C VAL A 168 -15.26 33.47 -17.22
N ARG A 169 -15.52 34.38 -16.28
CA ARG A 169 -14.56 34.83 -15.26
C ARG A 169 -14.96 34.20 -13.93
N TRP A 170 -14.06 33.44 -13.34
CA TRP A 170 -14.22 32.85 -12.03
C TRP A 170 -13.59 33.78 -11.02
N SER A 171 -14.25 34.04 -9.90
CA SER A 171 -13.66 34.75 -8.76
C SER A 171 -13.86 33.94 -7.50
N ASP A 172 -12.92 34.04 -6.58
CA ASP A 172 -13.02 33.41 -5.27
C ASP A 172 -12.23 34.20 -4.23
N GLU A 173 -12.63 34.08 -2.97
CA GLU A 173 -11.82 34.47 -1.83
C GLU A 173 -10.91 33.32 -1.42
N ILE A 174 -9.61 33.60 -1.36
CA ILE A 174 -8.60 32.64 -0.91
C ILE A 174 -7.99 33.12 0.40
N TYR A 175 -7.51 32.16 1.19
CA TYR A 175 -6.72 32.46 2.38
C TYR A 175 -5.47 31.61 2.43
N PHE A 176 -4.41 32.22 2.94
CA PHE A 176 -3.13 31.58 3.23
C PHE A 176 -3.02 31.41 4.74
N GLY A 177 -3.24 30.18 5.21
CA GLY A 177 -3.12 29.85 6.62
C GLY A 177 -1.68 29.49 6.99
N PHE A 178 -1.18 30.06 8.07
CA PHE A 178 0.05 29.62 8.73
C PHE A 178 -0.30 28.57 9.79
N GLY A 179 0.32 27.40 9.72
CA GLY A 179 0.11 26.31 10.69
C GLY A 179 0.25 24.92 10.07
N PRO A 180 0.17 23.85 10.90
CA PRO A 180 0.28 22.47 10.43
C PRO A 180 -0.79 22.16 9.39
N GLU A 181 -0.38 21.48 8.31
CA GLU A 181 -1.29 21.01 7.27
C GLU A 181 -2.42 20.23 7.92
N GLY A 182 -3.65 20.73 7.78
CA GLY A 182 -4.84 20.09 8.34
C GLY A 182 -5.22 18.78 7.65
N LYS A 183 -4.27 18.07 7.02
CA LYS A 183 -4.47 16.80 6.34
C LYS A 183 -3.73 15.70 7.10
N LEU A 184 -4.49 14.75 7.65
CA LEU A 184 -3.94 13.60 8.35
C LEU A 184 -3.34 12.60 7.36
N ARG A 185 -2.23 11.97 7.74
CA ARG A 185 -1.71 10.76 7.08
C ARG A 185 -2.16 9.53 7.84
N ILE A 186 -3.04 8.74 7.23
CA ILE A 186 -3.65 7.55 7.82
C ILE A 186 -3.09 6.26 7.21
N ILE A 187 -3.15 5.17 7.98
CA ILE A 187 -2.82 3.81 7.54
C ILE A 187 -4.10 3.20 6.94
N ARG A 188 -4.02 2.74 5.70
CA ARG A 188 -5.13 2.06 5.03
C ARG A 188 -4.66 1.12 3.93
N ARG A 189 -5.51 0.17 3.57
CA ARG A 189 -5.32 -0.70 2.40
C ARG A 189 -5.82 -0.03 1.11
N PRO A 190 -5.40 -0.52 -0.07
CA PRO A 190 -6.10 -0.26 -1.32
C PRO A 190 -7.61 -0.54 -1.18
N GLY A 191 -8.46 0.25 -1.83
CA GLY A 191 -9.93 0.11 -1.71
C GLY A 191 -10.57 0.80 -0.50
N GLU A 192 -9.86 0.96 0.64
CA GLU A 192 -10.42 1.55 1.87
C GLU A 192 -10.58 3.08 1.83
N ARG A 193 -10.44 3.72 0.67
CA ARG A 193 -10.42 5.20 0.54
C ARG A 193 -11.67 5.88 1.11
N PHE A 194 -12.82 5.21 1.02
CA PHE A 194 -14.12 5.74 1.42
C PHE A 194 -14.72 5.01 2.61
N CYS A 195 -13.94 4.18 3.31
CA CYS A 195 -14.34 3.64 4.60
C CYS A 195 -14.55 4.80 5.59
N TRP A 196 -15.54 4.65 6.46
CA TRP A 196 -15.96 5.71 7.39
C TRP A 196 -14.81 6.16 8.31
N ASP A 197 -13.94 5.23 8.70
CA ASP A 197 -12.77 5.44 9.55
C ASP A 197 -11.53 5.96 8.78
N CYS A 198 -11.60 6.02 7.45
CA CYS A 198 -10.56 6.55 6.58
C CYS A 198 -10.83 7.99 6.09
N ILE A 199 -11.99 8.54 6.43
CA ILE A 199 -12.41 9.89 6.05
C ILE A 199 -12.09 10.84 7.20
N GLN A 200 -11.26 11.84 6.92
CA GLN A 200 -11.07 12.95 7.84
C GLN A 200 -12.24 13.92 7.69
N GLU A 201 -13.10 13.98 8.71
CA GLU A 201 -14.14 14.98 8.78
C GLU A 201 -13.53 16.39 8.93
N ARG A 202 -13.95 17.32 8.07
CA ARG A 202 -13.59 18.74 8.19
C ARG A 202 -14.43 19.52 9.21
N GLY A 203 -15.20 18.83 10.06
CA GLY A 203 -16.27 19.43 10.88
C GLY A 203 -15.87 19.94 12.26
N LYS A 204 -14.70 19.56 12.80
CA LYS A 204 -14.19 20.16 14.05
C LYS A 204 -13.03 21.07 13.70
N PRO A 205 -13.19 22.40 13.76
CA PRO A 205 -12.06 23.30 13.72
C PRO A 205 -11.13 22.88 14.87
N LEU A 206 -9.94 22.39 14.55
CA LEU A 206 -8.79 22.71 15.42
C LEU A 206 -8.84 24.23 15.55
N GLU A 207 -9.02 24.70 16.78
CA GLU A 207 -9.48 26.04 17.13
C GLU A 207 -9.06 27.05 16.07
N GLU A 208 -10.05 27.54 15.33
CA GLU A 208 -9.84 28.43 14.18
C GLU A 208 -9.04 29.69 14.58
N LYS A 209 -9.03 29.96 15.88
CA LYS A 209 -8.30 30.99 16.62
C LYS A 209 -6.79 30.96 16.44
N ASP A 210 -6.17 29.80 16.23
CA ASP A 210 -4.69 29.71 16.18
C ASP A 210 -4.09 29.88 14.78
N LYS A 211 -4.94 29.90 13.74
CA LYS A 211 -4.46 30.04 12.37
C LYS A 211 -4.46 31.51 11.98
N LYS A 212 -3.28 32.13 11.98
CA LYS A 212 -3.07 33.40 11.27
C LYS A 212 -3.36 33.16 9.79
N ARG A 213 -4.30 33.90 9.22
CA ARG A 213 -4.70 33.81 7.81
C ARG A 213 -4.48 35.15 7.13
N LEU A 214 -3.86 35.13 5.95
CA LEU A 214 -3.88 36.26 5.02
C LEU A 214 -4.98 36.01 4.00
N TYR A 215 -5.86 36.99 3.79
CA TYR A 215 -6.95 36.88 2.84
C TYR A 215 -6.60 37.62 1.56
N ALA A 216 -6.97 37.03 0.43
CA ALA A 216 -6.90 37.67 -0.87
C ALA A 216 -8.12 37.32 -1.70
N TRP A 217 -8.54 38.25 -2.54
CA TRP A 217 -9.50 38.00 -3.60
C TRP A 217 -8.78 37.99 -4.95
N ALA A 218 -9.24 37.14 -5.86
CA ALA A 218 -8.77 37.15 -7.24
C ALA A 218 -9.83 36.64 -8.19
N ALA A 219 -9.71 37.05 -9.46
CA ALA A 219 -10.47 36.48 -10.55
C ALA A 219 -9.54 35.93 -11.66
N VAL A 220 -9.95 34.82 -12.26
CA VAL A 220 -9.23 34.10 -13.31
C VAL A 220 -10.18 33.71 -14.44
N GLY A 221 -9.65 33.64 -15.66
CA GLY A 221 -10.38 33.14 -16.83
C GLY A 221 -9.45 32.91 -18.00
N TRP A 222 -10.00 32.60 -19.18
CA TRP A 222 -9.18 32.42 -20.38
C TRP A 222 -8.37 33.68 -20.70
N ASN A 223 -7.05 33.55 -20.80
CA ASN A 223 -6.08 34.63 -21.02
C ASN A 223 -6.28 35.86 -20.11
N PHE A 224 -6.72 35.65 -18.86
CA PHE A 224 -6.99 36.72 -17.93
C PHE A 224 -6.73 36.28 -16.49
N LYS A 225 -6.11 37.16 -15.72
CA LYS A 225 -6.01 37.07 -14.27
C LYS A 225 -5.95 38.48 -13.69
N THR A 226 -6.62 38.70 -12.56
CA THR A 226 -6.41 39.92 -11.78
C THR A 226 -5.14 39.80 -10.93
N PRO A 227 -4.58 40.92 -10.45
CA PRO A 227 -3.70 40.88 -9.27
C PRO A 227 -4.43 40.24 -8.08
N LEU A 228 -3.66 39.72 -7.12
CA LEU A 228 -4.22 39.33 -5.82
C LEU A 228 -4.53 40.59 -5.03
N ILE A 229 -5.79 40.77 -4.65
CA ILE A 229 -6.23 41.89 -3.82
C ILE A 229 -6.21 41.43 -2.37
N TRP A 230 -5.20 41.84 -1.63
CA TRP A 230 -5.03 41.49 -0.21
C TRP A 230 -5.89 42.36 0.68
N TYR A 231 -6.53 41.76 1.68
CA TYR A 231 -7.30 42.50 2.67
C TYR A 231 -7.18 41.87 4.06
N THR A 232 -7.30 42.71 5.08
CA THR A 232 -7.37 42.30 6.49
C THR A 232 -8.80 42.42 6.97
N ILE A 233 -9.30 41.42 7.68
CA ILE A 233 -10.63 41.46 8.29
C ILE A 233 -10.44 41.76 9.79
N PRO A 234 -10.71 42.99 10.27
CA PRO A 234 -10.35 43.38 11.63
C PRO A 234 -11.18 42.68 12.73
N LEU A 235 -12.37 42.17 12.38
CA LEU A 235 -13.40 41.75 13.36
C LEU A 235 -13.99 40.35 13.12
N ASN A 236 -13.60 39.64 12.06
CA ASN A 236 -14.18 38.34 11.72
C ASN A 236 -13.09 37.29 11.54
N GLN A 237 -12.98 36.37 12.50
CA GLN A 237 -12.09 35.21 12.40
C GLN A 237 -12.56 34.21 11.31
N ASN A 238 -13.78 34.38 10.79
CA ASN A 238 -14.41 33.42 9.88
C ASN A 238 -14.26 33.77 8.39
N GLY A 239 -13.52 34.83 8.03
CA GLY A 239 -13.06 35.03 6.65
C GLY A 239 -14.07 35.53 5.63
N LYS A 240 -15.34 35.76 6.00
CA LYS A 240 -16.38 36.26 5.07
C LYS A 240 -16.47 37.78 5.10
N MET A 241 -16.48 38.41 3.94
CA MET A 241 -16.98 39.78 3.79
C MET A 241 -18.50 39.72 3.86
N SER A 242 -19.08 40.39 4.87
CA SER A 242 -20.52 40.61 4.99
C SER A 242 -21.00 41.66 4.00
#